data_AF-A0A7C4K3S0-F1
#
_entry.id   AF-A0A7C4K3S0-F1
#
_cell.length_a   1.000
_cell.length_b   1.000
_cell.length_c   1.000
_cell.angle_alpha   90.00
_cell.angle_beta   90.00
_cell.angle_gamma   90.00
#
_symmetry.space_group_name_H-M   'P 1'
#
loop_
_entity.id
_entity.type
_entity.pdbx_description
1 polymer ?
#
loop_
_entity_poly.entity_id
_entity_poly.type
_entity_poly.pdbx_seq_one_letter_code
_entity_poly.pdbx_strand_id
1 'polypeptide(L)' 'MCMFCAAIPTVAATGLSLDSKQRKEAEKKGKAAPRIRPFPLLTAGAVFLLMLGSVFFHTRFPRLG' A
#
# COMPACT_ATOMS: atom_id res chain seq x y z
N MET A 1 10.78 -7.66 15.28
CA MET A 1 10.22 -7.18 13.99
C MET A 1 8.85 -7.79 13.81
N CYS A 2 7.81 -6.96 13.77
CA CYS A 2 6.41 -7.35 13.64
C CYS A 2 6.06 -7.71 12.18
N MET A 3 5.20 -8.70 11.95
CA MET A 3 4.69 -9.02 10.60
C MET A 3 4.10 -7.77 9.89
N PHE A 4 3.43 -6.90 10.64
CA PHE A 4 2.91 -5.62 10.13
C PHE A 4 4.01 -4.70 9.59
N CYS A 5 5.16 -4.68 10.25
CA CYS A 5 6.29 -3.81 9.95
C CYS A 5 7.04 -4.28 8.69
N ALA A 6 7.03 -5.59 8.43
CA ALA A 6 7.50 -6.17 7.17
C ALA A 6 6.49 -6.00 6.02
N ALA A 7 5.19 -5.99 6.31
CA ALA A 7 4.13 -5.88 5.30
C ALA A 7 4.02 -4.48 4.67
N ILE A 8 4.34 -3.41 5.41
CA ILE A 8 4.29 -2.02 4.93
C ILE A 8 5.14 -1.81 3.65
N PRO A 9 6.45 -2.14 3.62
CA PRO A 9 7.25 -1.97 2.41
C PRO A 9 6.79 -2.87 1.26
N THR A 10 6.27 -4.07 1.54
CA THR A 10 5.74 -4.98 0.51
C THR A 10 4.48 -4.41 -0.14
N VAL A 11 3.54 -3.90 0.66
CA VAL A 11 2.32 -3.26 0.18
C VAL A 11 2.63 -1.98 -0.60
N ALA A 12 3.58 -1.18 -0.13
CA ALA A 12 4.03 0.02 -0.84
C ALA A 12 4.66 -0.33 -2.20
N ALA A 13 5.56 -1.31 -2.26
CA ALA A 13 6.21 -1.73 -3.50
C ALA A 13 5.21 -2.32 -4.51
N THR A 14 4.27 -3.14 -4.06
CA THR A 14 3.23 -3.74 -4.91
C THR A 14 2.26 -2.67 -5.44
N GLY A 15 1.81 -1.75 -4.59
CA GLY A 15 0.95 -0.63 -5.00
C GLY A 15 1.60 0.27 -6.05
N LEU A 16 2.88 0.59 -5.88
CA LEU A 16 3.64 1.39 -6.85
C LEU A 16 3.83 0.65 -8.18
N SER A 17 4.10 -0.65 -8.14
CA SER A 17 4.20 -1.49 -9.33
C SER A 17 2.88 -1.52 -10.10
N LEU A 18 1.74 -1.69 -9.41
CA LEU A 18 0.42 -1.67 -10.05
C LEU A 18 0.08 -0.31 -10.67
N ASP A 19 0.34 0.80 -9.97
CA ASP A 19 0.13 2.16 -10.53
C ASP A 19 0.96 2.35 -11.80
N SER A 20 2.24 1.97 -11.76
CA SER A 20 3.13 2.08 -12.92
C SER A 20 2.65 1.24 -14.11
N LYS A 21 2.11 0.04 -13.86
CA LYS A 21 1.56 -0.84 -14.88
C LYS A 21 0.30 -0.24 -15.48
N GLN A 22 -0.58 0.30 -14.64
CA GLN A 22 -1.81 0.97 -15.10
C GLN A 22 -1.50 2.18 -15.99
N ARG A 23 -0.47 2.97 -15.64
CA ARG A 23 0.00 4.10 -16.46
C ARG A 23 0.53 3.65 -17.81
N LYS A 24 1.41 2.64 -17.83
CA LYS A 24 1.96 2.08 -19.07
C LYS A 24 0.87 1.49 -19.98
N GLU A 25 -0.15 0.85 -19.40
CA GLU A 25 -1.28 0.33 -20.18
C GLU A 25 -2.18 1.43 -20.75
N ALA A 26 -2.38 2.54 -20.03
CA ALA A 26 -3.12 3.69 -20.53
C ALA A 26 -2.38 4.37 -21.70
N GLU A 27 -1.08 4.58 -21.56
CA GLU A 27 -0.20 5.11 -22.62
C GLU A 27 -0.20 4.21 -23.86
N LYS A 28 -0.06 2.89 -23.68
CA LYS A 28 -0.10 1.91 -24.79
C LYS A 28 -1.44 1.90 -25.55
N LYS A 29 -2.55 2.20 -24.86
CA LYS A 29 -3.89 2.25 -25.47
C LYS A 29 -4.20 3.61 -26.10
N GLY A 30 -3.26 4.57 -26.06
CA GLY A 30 -3.49 5.94 -26.53
C GLY A 30 -4.60 6.66 -25.76
N LYS A 31 -4.97 6.16 -24.58
CA LYS A 31 -6.03 6.74 -23.75
C LYS A 31 -5.41 7.74 -22.78
N ALA A 32 -6.09 8.87 -22.59
CA ALA A 32 -5.71 9.83 -21.55
C ALA A 32 -5.58 9.11 -20.20
N ALA A 33 -4.59 9.52 -19.40
CA ALA A 33 -4.34 8.93 -18.09
C ALA A 33 -5.64 8.84 -17.28
N PRO A 34 -5.91 7.70 -16.60
CA PRO A 34 -7.16 7.52 -15.87
C PRO A 34 -7.34 8.66 -14.86
N ARG A 35 -8.47 9.36 -14.97
CA ARG A 35 -8.83 10.52 -14.11
C ARG A 35 -8.88 10.13 -12.63
N ILE A 36 -9.20 8.87 -12.36
CA ILE A 36 -9.26 8.28 -11.03
C ILE A 36 -8.10 7.29 -10.92
N ARG A 37 -7.23 7.49 -9.91
CA ARG A 37 -6.12 6.59 -9.59
C ARG A 37 -6.49 5.75 -8.35
N PRO A 38 -7.14 4.58 -8.52
CA PRO A 38 -7.63 3.81 -7.40
C PRO A 38 -6.49 3.16 -6.59
N PHE A 39 -5.38 2.78 -7.24
CA PHE A 39 -4.27 2.10 -6.60
C PHE A 39 -3.53 2.93 -5.54
N PRO A 40 -3.12 4.19 -5.78
CA PRO A 40 -2.49 4.97 -4.71
C PRO A 40 -3.43 5.20 -3.52
N LEU A 41 -4.74 5.37 -3.75
CA LEU A 41 -5.72 5.50 -2.67
C LEU A 41 -5.85 4.21 -1.85
N LEU A 42 -5.95 3.05 -2.51
CA LEU A 42 -5.98 1.74 -1.87
C LEU A 42 -4.68 1.44 -1.11
N THR A 43 -3.53 1.79 -1.70
CA THR A 43 -2.22 1.58 -1.09
C THR A 43 -2.08 2.45 0.17
N ALA A 44 -2.49 3.71 0.11
CA ALA A 44 -2.49 4.61 1.27
C ALA A 44 -3.42 4.09 2.38
N GLY A 45 -4.62 3.64 2.04
CA GLY A 45 -5.54 3.03 2.99
C GLY A 45 -4.98 1.77 3.65
N ALA A 46 -4.36 0.89 2.88
CA ALA A 46 -3.73 -0.34 3.39
C ALA A 46 -2.54 -0.04 4.31
N VAL A 47 -1.67 0.91 3.95
CA VAL A 47 -0.56 1.35 4.81
C VAL A 47 -1.08 1.96 6.10
N PHE A 48 -2.13 2.79 6.05
CA PHE A 48 -2.74 3.37 7.24
C PHE A 48 -3.33 2.30 8.17
N LEU A 49 -4.01 1.29 7.60
CA LEU A 49 -4.56 0.17 8.37
C LEU A 49 -3.45 -0.66 9.04
N LEU A 50 -2.38 -0.96 8.30
CA LEU A 50 -1.19 -1.65 8.82
C LEU A 50 -0.51 -0.85 9.94
N MET A 51 -0.46 0.48 9.80
CA MET A 51 0.11 1.36 10.81
C MET A 51 -0.73 1.36 12.09
N LEU A 52 -2.07 1.47 11.97
CA LEU A 52 -2.99 1.34 13.10
C LEU A 52 -2.87 -0.03 13.77
N GLY A 53 -2.80 -1.11 12.98
CA GLY A 53 -2.60 -2.47 13.49
C GLY A 53 -1.27 -2.61 14.23
N SER A 54 -0.19 -2.01 13.72
CA SER A 54 1.12 -1.99 14.37
C SER A 54 1.06 -1.24 15.71
N VAL A 55 0.49 -0.04 15.75
CA VAL A 55 0.33 0.73 16.99
C VAL A 55 -0.51 -0.05 17.99
N PHE A 56 -1.66 -0.57 17.58
CA PHE A 56 -2.52 -1.35 18.46
C PHE A 56 -1.80 -2.59 19.02
N PHE A 57 -1.08 -3.33 18.18
CA PHE A 57 -0.32 -4.51 18.60
C PHE A 57 0.75 -4.17 19.64
N HIS A 58 1.54 -3.11 19.42
CA HIS A 58 2.56 -2.66 20.38
C HIS A 58 1.95 -2.10 21.66
N THR A 59 0.78 -1.48 21.60
CA THR A 59 0.11 -0.90 22.77
C THR A 59 -0.57 -1.98 23.63
N ARG A 60 -1.13 -3.03 23.01
CA ARG A 60 -1.83 -4.13 23.72
C ARG A 60 -0.94 -5.30 24.12
N PHE A 61 0.14 -5.57 23.39
CA PHE A 61 1.04 -6.70 23.63
C PHE A 61 2.52 -6.27 23.75
N PRO A 62 2.87 -5.39 24.71
CA PRO A 62 4.25 -4.91 24.88
C PRO A 62 5.23 -6.00 25.34
N ARG A 63 4.76 -7.19 25.75
CA ARG A 63 5.57 -8.29 26.32
C ARG A 63 5.86 -9.48 25.38
N LEU A 64 5.47 -9.42 24.12
CA LEU A 64 5.77 -10.47 23.11
C LEU A 64 6.81 -10.00 22.06
N GLY A 65 7.55 -8.93 22.38
CA GLY A 65 8.64 -8.39 21.57
C GLY A 65 10.00 -8.82 22.09
#